data_AF-A0A9E5R6Q0-F1
#
_entry.id   AF-A0A9E5R6Q0-F1
#
_cell.length_a   1.000
_cell.length_b   1.000
_cell.length_c   1.000
_cell.angle_alpha   90.00
_cell.angle_beta   90.00
_cell.angle_gamma   90.00
#
_symmetry.space_group_name_H-M   'P 1'
#
loop_
_entity.id
_entity.type
_entity.pdbx_description
1 polymer ?
#
loop_
_entity_poly.entity_id
_entity_poly.type
_entity_poly.pdbx_seq_one_letter_code
_entity_poly.pdbx_strand_id
1 'polypeptide(L)'
;MKLPEDNNQEKEPREQALLAQLQQTQLAYHLAVEMGQFKAGFLARTSHELRSPLNNIISLHQLILSDLCDSPDEEREAIAQAQVAASKMLALLDELISVAKVQHGTYEMQIQPLRLADVLDEVHALTHLQIQDRGLRLEIDLPDPETYILADLRWLRQS
;
A
#
# COMPACT_ATOMS: atom_id res chain seq x y z
N MET A 1 62.82 39.67 18.69
CA MET A 1 62.50 38.51 17.81
C MET A 1 61.47 37.67 18.56
N LYS A 2 60.17 37.86 18.31
CA LYS A 2 59.10 37.04 18.92
C LYS A 2 58.88 35.82 18.00
N LEU A 3 59.00 34.61 18.53
CA LEU A 3 58.64 33.38 17.82
C LEU A 3 57.13 33.36 17.53
N PRO A 4 56.69 32.79 16.39
CA PRO A 4 55.26 32.62 16.12
C PRO A 4 54.69 31.54 17.04
N GLU A 5 53.60 31.86 17.71
CA GLU A 5 52.86 30.92 18.55
C GLU A 5 52.22 29.80 17.72
N ASP A 6 52.20 28.62 18.34
CA ASP A 6 51.76 27.32 17.84
C ASP A 6 50.29 27.34 17.35
N ASN A 7 50.11 27.59 16.05
CA ASN A 7 48.81 27.59 15.35
C ASN A 7 48.41 26.19 14.84
N ASN A 8 49.02 25.11 15.36
CA ASN A 8 48.76 23.73 14.94
C ASN A 8 47.73 23.02 15.84
N GLN A 9 47.63 23.38 17.12
CA GLN A 9 46.72 22.74 18.07
C GLN A 9 45.23 23.06 17.81
N GLU A 10 44.91 24.20 17.18
CA GLU A 10 43.54 24.56 16.79
C GLU A 10 43.10 23.98 15.42
N LYS A 11 44.05 23.53 14.59
CA LYS A 11 43.75 22.99 13.25
C LYS A 11 43.18 21.58 13.31
N GLU A 12 43.75 20.71 14.15
CA GLU A 12 43.29 19.32 14.30
C GLU A 12 41.80 19.18 14.69
N PRO A 13 41.27 19.88 15.72
CA PRO A 13 39.85 19.78 16.06
C PRO A 13 38.93 20.36 14.97
N ARG A 14 39.40 21.36 14.20
CA ARG A 14 38.64 21.95 13.08
C ARG A 14 38.61 21.04 11.85
N GLU A 15 39.72 20.37 11.55
CA GLU A 15 39.80 19.34 10.50
C GLU A 15 38.95 18.12 10.85
N GLN A 16 38.99 17.65 12.09
CA GLN A 16 38.13 16.56 12.56
C GLN A 16 36.64 16.92 12.47
N ALA A 17 36.25 18.12 12.88
CA ALA A 17 34.87 18.61 12.74
C ALA A 17 34.43 18.70 11.26
N LEU A 18 35.32 19.15 10.37
CA LEU A 18 35.06 19.21 8.94
C LEU A 18 34.87 17.82 8.32
N LEU A 19 35.71 16.86 8.71
CA LEU A 19 35.59 15.46 8.26
C LEU A 19 34.28 14.83 8.74
N ALA A 20 33.90 15.04 10.00
CA ALA A 20 32.62 14.58 10.54
C ALA A 20 31.44 15.20 9.79
N GLN A 21 31.49 16.50 9.47
CA GLN A 21 30.46 17.18 8.70
C GLN A 21 30.38 16.67 7.25
N LEU A 22 31.52 16.38 6.62
CA LEU A 22 31.56 15.76 5.28
C LEU A 22 30.93 14.37 5.29
N GLN A 23 31.27 13.53 6.27
CA GLN A 23 30.66 12.22 6.43
C GLN A 23 29.15 12.32 6.65
N GLN A 24 28.70 13.25 7.49
CA GLN A 24 27.28 13.44 7.77
C GLN A 24 26.51 13.93 6.54
N THR A 25 27.08 14.86 5.76
CA THR A 25 26.45 15.33 4.52
C THR A 25 26.43 14.25 3.44
N GLN A 26 27.48 13.42 3.33
CA GLN A 26 27.50 12.26 2.44
C GLN A 26 26.41 11.24 2.82
N LEU A 27 26.29 10.89 4.10
CA LEU A 27 25.24 9.98 4.57
C LEU A 27 23.85 10.53 4.28
N ALA A 28 23.59 11.81 4.59
CA ALA A 28 22.32 12.45 4.31
C ALA A 28 22.01 12.47 2.80
N TYR A 29 23.01 12.72 1.96
CA TYR A 29 22.88 12.69 0.51
C TYR A 29 22.52 11.28 0.00
N HIS A 30 23.23 10.25 0.45
CA HIS A 30 22.94 8.86 0.07
C HIS A 30 21.52 8.45 0.46
N LEU A 31 21.10 8.77 1.69
CA LEU A 31 19.74 8.50 2.15
C LEU A 31 18.69 9.24 1.29
N ALA A 32 18.95 10.50 0.97
CA ALA A 32 18.04 11.29 0.13
C ALA A 32 17.93 10.72 -1.29
N VAL A 33 19.04 10.27 -1.88
CA VAL A 33 19.06 9.61 -3.19
C VAL A 33 18.28 8.30 -3.17
N GLU A 34 18.49 7.45 -2.16
CA GLU A 34 17.76 6.19 -2.01
C GLU A 34 16.26 6.43 -1.85
N MET A 35 15.85 7.37 -1.00
CA MET A 35 14.44 7.74 -0.84
C MET A 35 13.85 8.28 -2.15
N GLY A 36 14.61 9.07 -2.92
CA GLY A 36 14.20 9.59 -4.21
C GLY A 36 13.97 8.48 -5.24
N GLN A 37 14.91 7.53 -5.33
CA GLN A 37 14.80 6.37 -6.21
C GLN A 37 13.63 5.47 -5.82
N PHE A 38 13.44 5.23 -4.52
CA PHE A 38 12.30 4.46 -4.02
C PHE A 38 10.96 5.11 -4.41
N LYS A 39 10.81 6.42 -4.21
CA LYS A 39 9.59 7.17 -4.59
C LYS A 39 9.33 7.09 -6.09
N ALA A 40 10.36 7.30 -6.91
CA ALA A 40 10.24 7.22 -8.37
C ALA A 40 9.83 5.81 -8.82
N GLY A 41 10.47 4.77 -8.28
CA GLY A 41 10.15 3.38 -8.60
C GLY A 41 8.74 2.98 -8.14
N PHE A 42 8.32 3.43 -6.96
CA PHE A 42 6.97 3.22 -6.46
C PHE A 42 5.92 3.83 -7.42
N LEU A 43 6.07 5.12 -7.76
CA LEU A 43 5.14 5.81 -8.66
C LEU A 43 5.09 5.18 -10.05
N ALA A 44 6.24 4.80 -10.60
CA ALA A 44 6.31 4.11 -11.89
C ALA A 44 5.55 2.78 -11.86
N ARG A 45 5.80 1.94 -10.85
CA ARG A 45 5.12 0.66 -10.68
C ARG A 45 3.61 0.84 -10.53
N THR A 46 3.15 1.72 -9.64
CA THR A 46 1.71 1.96 -9.45
C THR A 46 1.06 2.49 -10.73
N SER A 47 1.75 3.36 -11.48
CA SER A 47 1.25 3.83 -12.78
C SER A 47 1.08 2.68 -13.78
N HIS A 48 2.01 1.73 -13.81
CA HIS A 48 1.89 0.54 -14.65
C HIS A 48 0.74 -0.38 -14.22
N GLU A 49 0.59 -0.59 -12.92
CA GLU A 49 -0.48 -1.43 -12.36
C GLU A 49 -1.87 -0.82 -12.56
N LEU A 50 -2.01 0.50 -12.51
CA LEU A 50 -3.26 1.22 -12.81
C LEU A 50 -3.65 1.17 -14.29
N ARG A 51 -2.68 1.13 -15.21
CA ARG A 51 -2.96 1.06 -16.66
C ARG A 51 -3.69 -0.23 -17.04
N SER A 52 -3.36 -1.36 -16.42
CA SER A 52 -3.97 -2.65 -16.74
C SER A 52 -5.49 -2.69 -16.53
N PRO A 53 -6.04 -2.41 -15.33
CA PRO A 53 -7.48 -2.40 -15.11
C PRO A 53 -8.18 -1.31 -15.91
N LEU A 54 -7.56 -0.13 -16.08
CA LEU A 54 -8.12 0.93 -16.93
C LEU A 54 -8.26 0.49 -18.39
N ASN A 55 -7.21 -0.12 -18.95
CA ASN A 55 -7.25 -0.64 -20.32
C ASN A 55 -8.31 -1.73 -20.47
N ASN A 56 -8.47 -2.60 -19.47
CA ASN A 56 -9.50 -3.62 -19.49
C ASN A 56 -10.92 -3.00 -19.55
N ILE A 57 -11.19 -1.99 -18.73
CA ILE A 57 -12.46 -1.26 -18.75
C ILE A 57 -12.71 -0.65 -20.14
N ILE A 58 -11.70 0.03 -20.71
CA ILE A 58 -11.80 0.66 -22.03
C ILE A 58 -12.10 -0.39 -23.10
N SER A 59 -11.36 -1.51 -23.12
CA SER A 59 -11.56 -2.57 -24.11
C SER A 59 -12.93 -3.24 -24.01
N LEU A 60 -13.43 -3.49 -22.80
CA LEU A 60 -14.77 -4.04 -22.59
C LEU A 60 -15.87 -3.08 -23.05
N HIS A 61 -15.71 -1.77 -22.80
CA HIS A 61 -16.64 -0.77 -23.33
C HIS A 61 -16.56 -0.69 -24.85
N GLN A 62 -15.36 -0.78 -25.45
CA GLN A 62 -15.19 -0.80 -26.90
C GLN A 62 -15.85 -2.03 -27.54
N LEU A 63 -15.80 -3.19 -26.88
CA LEU A 63 -16.49 -4.41 -27.32
C LEU A 63 -18.00 -4.16 -27.48
N ILE A 64 -18.62 -3.58 -26.45
CA ILE A 64 -20.06 -3.28 -26.41
C ILE A 64 -20.39 -2.18 -27.44
N LEU A 65 -19.65 -1.06 -27.45
CA LEU A 65 -19.91 0.07 -28.34
C LEU A 65 -19.69 -0.23 -29.83
N SER A 66 -18.94 -1.29 -30.14
CA SER A 66 -18.66 -1.71 -31.52
C SER A 66 -19.59 -2.82 -32.00
N ASP A 67 -20.65 -3.14 -31.24
CA ASP A 67 -21.57 -4.26 -31.52
C ASP A 67 -20.81 -5.60 -31.74
N LEU A 68 -19.72 -5.83 -30.99
CA LEU A 68 -18.90 -7.04 -31.06
C LEU A 68 -19.31 -8.11 -30.03
N CYS A 69 -20.39 -7.88 -29.29
CA CYS A 69 -21.01 -8.89 -28.43
C CYS A 69 -22.07 -9.64 -29.25
N ASP A 70 -22.05 -10.96 -29.24
CA ASP A 70 -22.99 -11.80 -30.01
C ASP A 70 -24.37 -11.89 -29.35
N SER A 71 -24.49 -11.49 -28.08
CA SER A 71 -25.75 -11.54 -27.33
C SER A 71 -25.84 -10.53 -26.18
N PRO A 72 -27.06 -10.22 -25.69
CA PRO A 72 -27.25 -9.42 -24.48
C PRO A 72 -26.61 -10.02 -23.22
N ASP A 73 -26.42 -11.34 -23.17
CA ASP A 73 -25.75 -12.00 -22.04
C ASP A 73 -24.24 -11.73 -22.06
N GLU A 74 -23.62 -11.69 -23.24
CA GLU A 74 -22.20 -11.29 -23.39
C GLU A 74 -21.98 -9.80 -23.05
N GLU A 75 -22.91 -8.92 -23.42
CA GLU A 75 -22.85 -7.51 -22.99
C GLU A 75 -22.89 -7.39 -21.46
N ARG A 76 -23.79 -8.15 -20.81
CA ARG A 76 -23.87 -8.17 -19.34
C ARG A 76 -22.59 -8.70 -18.70
N GLU A 77 -21.99 -9.72 -19.29
CA GLU A 77 -20.72 -10.26 -18.81
C GLU A 77 -19.60 -9.22 -18.96
N ALA A 78 -19.51 -8.53 -20.10
CA ALA A 78 -18.53 -7.47 -20.32
C ALA A 78 -18.68 -6.31 -19.32
N ILE A 79 -19.92 -5.91 -19.00
CA ILE A 79 -20.22 -4.92 -17.97
C ILE A 79 -19.77 -5.41 -16.58
N ALA A 80 -20.07 -6.65 -16.24
CA ALA A 80 -19.67 -7.24 -14.95
C ALA A 80 -18.14 -7.29 -14.81
N GLN A 81 -17.43 -7.71 -15.87
CA GLN A 81 -15.96 -7.71 -15.89
C GLN A 81 -15.39 -6.29 -15.76
N ALA A 82 -16.02 -5.28 -16.39
CA ALA A 82 -15.61 -3.89 -16.26
C ALA A 82 -15.80 -3.37 -14.82
N GLN A 83 -16.87 -3.77 -14.14
CA GLN A 83 -17.10 -3.45 -12.72
C GLN A 83 -16.02 -4.06 -11.82
N VAL A 84 -15.61 -5.30 -12.08
CA VAL A 84 -14.51 -5.95 -11.34
C VAL A 84 -13.20 -5.19 -11.56
N ALA A 85 -12.89 -4.81 -12.80
CA ALA A 85 -11.69 -4.04 -13.12
C ALA A 85 -11.70 -2.65 -12.44
N ALA A 86 -12.85 -1.97 -12.41
CA ALA A 86 -13.01 -0.69 -11.72
C ALA A 86 -12.80 -0.83 -10.21
N SER A 87 -13.34 -1.88 -9.60
CA SER A 87 -13.17 -2.18 -8.17
C SER A 87 -11.70 -2.44 -7.82
N LYS A 88 -10.98 -3.18 -8.67
CA LYS A 88 -9.53 -3.39 -8.53
C LYS A 88 -8.74 -2.09 -8.62
N MET A 89 -9.11 -1.21 -9.57
CA MET A 89 -8.47 0.09 -9.72
C MET A 89 -8.68 0.98 -8.48
N LEU A 90 -9.88 0.96 -7.90
CA LEU A 90 -10.18 1.68 -6.67
C LEU A 90 -9.32 1.20 -5.50
N ALA A 91 -9.16 -0.12 -5.33
CA ALA A 91 -8.31 -0.68 -4.28
C ALA A 91 -6.84 -0.23 -4.42
N LEU A 92 -6.30 -0.17 -5.64
CA LEU A 92 -4.94 0.35 -5.90
C LEU A 92 -4.80 1.84 -5.56
N LEU A 93 -5.85 2.64 -5.81
CA LEU A 93 -5.87 4.06 -5.42
C LEU A 93 -5.89 4.22 -3.90
N ASP A 94 -6.69 3.41 -3.20
CA ASP A 94 -6.75 3.41 -1.74
C ASP A 94 -5.42 2.99 -1.11
N GLU A 95 -4.72 2.02 -1.71
CA GLU A 95 -3.37 1.63 -1.30
C GLU A 95 -2.38 2.79 -1.47
N LEU A 96 -2.41 3.48 -2.61
CA LEU A 96 -1.55 4.65 -2.84
C LEU A 96 -1.80 5.75 -1.80
N ILE A 97 -3.06 6.05 -1.49
CA ILE A 97 -3.43 7.01 -0.44
C ILE A 97 -2.91 6.55 0.92
N SER A 98 -3.00 5.26 1.22
CA SER A 98 -2.54 4.69 2.49
C SER A 98 -1.02 4.82 2.64
N VAL A 99 -0.25 4.50 1.60
CA VAL A 99 1.21 4.70 1.57
C VAL A 99 1.56 6.18 1.76
N ALA A 100 0.83 7.09 1.11
CA ALA A 100 1.03 8.52 1.28
C ALA A 100 0.78 8.98 2.72
N LYS A 101 -0.25 8.46 3.39
CA LYS A 101 -0.54 8.77 4.80
C LYS A 101 0.56 8.28 5.74
N VAL A 102 1.06 7.05 5.52
CA VAL A 102 2.16 6.48 6.31
C VAL A 102 3.43 7.34 6.19
N GLN A 103 3.78 7.78 4.98
CA GLN A 103 4.98 8.60 4.75
C GLN A 103 4.94 9.98 5.43
N HIS A 104 3.74 10.56 5.61
CA HIS A 104 3.58 11.85 6.29
C HIS A 104 3.31 11.72 7.79
N GLY A 105 3.35 10.50 8.34
CA GLY A 105 3.03 10.24 9.75
C GLY A 105 1.57 10.55 10.11
N THR A 106 0.69 10.70 9.12
CA THR A 106 -0.74 10.99 9.30
C THR A 106 -1.60 9.73 9.30
N TYR A 107 -0.97 8.56 9.20
CA TYR A 107 -1.64 7.29 9.38
C TYR A 107 -1.89 7.05 10.88
N GLU A 108 -3.03 7.53 11.35
CA GLU A 108 -3.53 7.19 12.69
C GLU A 108 -4.30 5.86 12.60
N MET A 109 -3.82 4.83 13.33
CA MET A 109 -4.57 3.60 13.50
C MET A 109 -5.90 3.94 14.17
N GLN A 110 -7.00 3.58 13.52
CA GLN A 110 -8.34 3.76 14.07
C GLN A 110 -8.69 2.55 14.94
N ILE A 111 -8.04 2.49 16.09
CA ILE A 111 -8.34 1.46 17.09
C ILE A 111 -9.72 1.75 17.67
N GLN A 112 -10.67 0.86 17.40
CA GLN A 112 -12.03 0.94 17.91
C GLN A 112 -12.47 -0.43 18.46
N PRO A 113 -13.43 -0.46 19.41
CA PRO A 113 -14.06 -1.71 19.81
C PRO A 113 -14.80 -2.33 18.62
N LEU A 114 -14.42 -3.56 18.28
CA LEU A 114 -15.03 -4.36 17.23
C LEU A 114 -15.62 -5.61 17.86
N ARG A 115 -16.85 -5.93 17.49
CA ARG A 115 -17.47 -7.18 17.91
C ARG A 115 -16.83 -8.32 17.13
N LEU A 116 -16.25 -9.28 17.85
CA LEU A 116 -15.44 -10.33 17.23
C LEU A 116 -16.28 -11.25 16.33
N ALA A 117 -17.55 -11.46 16.67
CA ALA A 117 -18.49 -12.21 15.85
C ALA A 117 -18.63 -11.63 14.44
N ASP A 118 -18.82 -10.31 14.32
CA ASP A 118 -19.01 -9.63 13.03
C ASP A 118 -17.76 -9.77 12.13
N VAL A 119 -16.56 -9.75 12.73
CA VAL A 119 -15.29 -9.96 12.00
C VAL A 119 -15.19 -11.41 11.49
N LEU A 120 -15.55 -12.39 12.32
CA LEU A 120 -15.51 -13.81 11.95
C LEU A 120 -16.55 -14.15 10.86
N ASP A 121 -17.72 -13.52 10.90
CA ASP A 121 -18.74 -13.66 9.86
C ASP A 121 -18.25 -13.16 8.50
N GLU A 122 -17.53 -12.03 8.47
CA GLU A 122 -16.89 -11.53 7.25
C GLU A 122 -15.83 -12.49 6.71
N VAL A 123 -14.97 -13.05 7.59
CA VAL A 123 -13.95 -14.04 7.20
C VAL A 123 -14.61 -15.29 6.62
N HIS A 124 -15.68 -15.77 7.25
CA HIS A 124 -16.44 -16.92 6.75
C HIS A 124 -17.03 -16.61 5.37
N ALA A 125 -17.63 -15.44 5.16
CA ALA A 125 -18.18 -15.05 3.87
C ALA A 125 -17.13 -14.99 2.75
N LEU A 126 -15.92 -14.47 3.04
CA LEU A 126 -14.82 -14.38 2.09
C LEU A 126 -14.23 -15.74 1.71
N THR A 127 -14.20 -16.68 2.66
CA THR A 127 -13.50 -17.96 2.48
C THR A 127 -14.42 -19.12 2.10
N HIS A 128 -15.73 -19.03 2.37
CA HIS A 128 -16.69 -20.12 2.20
C HIS A 128 -16.69 -20.72 0.79
N LEU A 129 -16.70 -19.89 -0.26
CA LEU A 129 -16.66 -20.37 -1.65
C LEU A 129 -15.38 -21.16 -1.96
N GLN A 130 -14.23 -20.67 -1.49
CA GLN A 130 -12.93 -21.33 -1.71
C GLN A 130 -12.83 -22.65 -0.92
N ILE A 131 -13.41 -22.69 0.27
CA ILE A 131 -13.45 -23.88 1.13
C ILE A 131 -14.34 -24.96 0.51
N GLN A 132 -15.53 -24.58 0.03
CA GLN A 132 -16.45 -25.50 -0.65
C GLN A 132 -15.85 -26.09 -1.92
N ASP A 133 -15.21 -25.26 -2.76
CA ASP A 133 -14.57 -25.71 -4.02
C ASP A 133 -13.47 -26.75 -3.76
N ARG A 134 -12.81 -26.67 -2.60
CA ARG A 134 -11.78 -27.61 -2.16
C ARG A 134 -12.31 -28.79 -1.34
N GLY A 135 -13.62 -28.88 -1.12
CA GLY A 135 -14.24 -29.94 -0.30
C GLY A 135 -13.81 -29.92 1.17
N LEU A 136 -13.34 -28.77 1.67
CA LEU A 136 -12.91 -28.59 3.05
C LEU A 136 -14.08 -28.11 3.92
N ARG A 137 -13.93 -28.22 5.24
CA ARG A 137 -14.86 -27.67 6.21
C ARG A 137 -14.09 -26.75 7.14
N LEU A 138 -14.55 -25.52 7.28
CA LEU A 138 -14.07 -24.57 8.29
C LEU A 138 -15.07 -24.57 9.43
N GLU A 139 -14.59 -24.91 10.63
CA GLU A 139 -15.34 -24.78 11.87
C GLU A 139 -14.72 -23.64 12.66
N ILE A 140 -15.53 -22.63 12.97
CA ILE A 140 -15.14 -21.50 13.81
C ILE A 140 -15.84 -21.71 15.14
N ASP A 141 -15.07 -21.92 16.19
CA ASP A 141 -15.60 -21.89 17.55
C ASP A 141 -15.86 -20.43 17.92
N LEU A 142 -17.13 -20.03 17.87
CA LEU A 142 -17.52 -18.64 18.07
C LEU A 142 -17.28 -18.27 19.54
N PRO A 143 -16.49 -17.22 19.82
CA PRO A 143 -16.37 -16.70 21.18
C PRO A 143 -17.71 -16.13 21.64
N ASP A 144 -17.80 -15.75 22.93
CA ASP A 144 -19.00 -15.10 23.49
C ASP A 144 -19.46 -13.97 22.53
N PRO A 145 -20.75 -13.93 22.11
CA PRO A 145 -21.28 -12.90 21.22
C PRO A 145 -21.04 -11.46 21.67
N GLU A 146 -20.77 -11.24 22.97
CA GLU A 146 -20.42 -9.95 23.57
C GLU A 146 -18.89 -9.73 23.66
N THR A 147 -18.09 -10.55 22.97
CA THR A 147 -16.63 -10.37 22.90
C THR A 147 -16.29 -9.22 21.97
N TYR A 148 -15.64 -8.21 22.53
CA TYR A 148 -15.07 -7.09 21.79
C TYR A 148 -13.55 -7.12 21.80
N ILE A 149 -12.95 -6.81 20.65
CA ILE A 149 -11.51 -6.59 20.50
C ILE A 149 -11.25 -5.12 20.17
N LEU A 150 -10.10 -4.60 20.58
CA LEU A 150 -9.62 -3.29 20.14
C LEU A 150 -8.71 -3.49 18.95
N ALA A 151 -9.15 -3.08 17.77
CA ALA A 151 -8.37 -3.21 16.55
C ALA A 151 -8.77 -2.16 15.51
N ASP A 152 -7.91 -1.99 14.50
CA ASP A 152 -8.26 -1.27 13.28
C ASP A 152 -8.83 -2.29 12.28
N LEU A 153 -10.12 -2.12 11.94
CA LEU A 153 -10.85 -3.04 11.06
C LEU A 153 -10.21 -3.13 9.66
N ARG A 154 -9.61 -2.05 9.17
CA ARG A 154 -8.99 -2.04 7.83
C ARG A 154 -7.76 -2.93 7.79
N TRP A 155 -7.00 -2.97 8.89
CA TRP A 155 -5.85 -3.86 9.04
C TRP A 155 -6.27 -5.32 9.10
N LEU A 156 -7.33 -5.65 9.86
CA LEU A 156 -7.85 -7.01 9.96
C LEU A 156 -8.34 -7.59 8.63
N ARG A 157 -8.79 -6.74 7.69
CA ARG A 157 -9.23 -7.17 6.36
C ARG A 157 -8.09 -7.33 5.34
N GLN A 158 -6.92 -6.76 5.59
CA GLN A 158 -5.77 -6.79 4.66
C GLN A 158 -4.69 -7.81 5.07
N SER A 159 -4.73 -8.30 6.31
CA SER A 159 -3.88 -9.37 6.84
C SER A 159 -4.37 -10.75 6.41
#